data_AF-A0A2G6QT03-F1
#
_entry.id   AF-A0A2G6QT03-F1
#
_cell.length_a   1.000
_cell.length_b   1.000
_cell.length_c   1.000
_cell.angle_alpha   90.00
_cell.angle_beta   90.00
_cell.angle_gamma   90.00
#
_symmetry.space_group_name_H-M   'P 1'
#
loop_
_entity.id
_entity.type
_entity.pdbx_description
1 polymer ?
#
loop_
_entity_poly.entity_id
_entity_poly.type
_entity_poly.pdbx_seq_one_letter_code
_entity_poly.pdbx_strand_id
1 'polypeptide(L)'
;TGASKPTITKEHIPTDKPMLILDLSMPNNVADEVGEMPNVTLVNVDELSKVTDKTLEIRKQEIPKAEAIIKEHKAEFYEWLNHRKFVPAINALKMSLQEIQQNEINFHKKKIQDFNEEHAEAITSRMIQKITTQFVKHLKEDDTSINESIAVMSKVFEMSLETA
;
A
#
# COMPACT_ATOMS: atom_id res chain seq x y z
N THR A 1 2.85 -32.00 -6.46
CA THR A 1 1.53 -32.13 -5.78
C THR A 1 1.69 -31.80 -4.30
N GLY A 2 0.61 -31.60 -3.53
CA GLY A 2 0.66 -31.31 -2.08
C GLY A 2 0.52 -32.55 -1.18
N ALA A 3 0.79 -33.75 -1.71
CA ALA A 3 0.64 -35.00 -0.97
C ALA A 3 1.74 -35.15 0.10
N SER A 4 1.36 -35.64 1.28
CA SER A 4 2.27 -35.93 2.39
C SER A 4 3.04 -37.24 2.24
N LYS A 5 2.70 -38.05 1.23
CA LYS A 5 3.35 -39.31 0.88
C LYS A 5 3.70 -39.32 -0.61
N PRO A 6 4.77 -40.03 -1.02
CA PRO A 6 5.10 -40.21 -2.42
C PRO A 6 3.92 -40.80 -3.19
N THR A 7 3.62 -40.21 -4.34
CA THR A 7 2.53 -40.61 -5.23
C THR A 7 3.00 -41.58 -6.32
N ILE A 8 4.30 -41.60 -6.61
CA ILE A 8 4.92 -42.51 -7.58
C ILE A 8 5.84 -43.48 -6.83
N THR A 9 5.58 -44.78 -6.96
CA THR A 9 6.32 -45.90 -6.35
C THR A 9 6.75 -46.90 -7.43
N LYS A 10 7.55 -47.91 -7.08
CA LYS A 10 8.08 -48.92 -8.03
C LYS A 10 7.00 -49.59 -8.88
N GLU A 11 5.81 -49.80 -8.31
CA GLU A 11 4.66 -50.44 -8.98
C GLU A 11 4.16 -49.68 -10.21
N HIS A 12 4.42 -48.37 -10.25
CA HIS A 12 3.99 -47.49 -11.33
C HIS A 12 5.02 -47.42 -12.47
N ILE A 13 6.20 -48.01 -12.29
CA ILE A 13 7.32 -47.88 -13.21
C ILE A 13 7.51 -49.17 -14.02
N PRO A 14 7.34 -49.13 -15.35
CA PRO A 14 7.63 -50.28 -16.20
C PRO A 14 9.14 -50.59 -16.20
N THR A 15 9.48 -51.89 -16.23
CA THR A 15 10.86 -52.40 -16.11
C THR A 15 11.56 -52.67 -17.45
N ASP A 16 10.85 -52.49 -18.56
CA ASP A 16 11.26 -52.88 -19.90
C ASP A 16 12.00 -51.78 -20.67
N LYS A 17 12.00 -50.54 -20.16
CA LYS A 17 12.62 -49.39 -20.82
C LYS A 17 13.32 -48.44 -19.85
N PRO A 18 14.39 -47.77 -20.29
CA PRO A 18 15.01 -46.70 -19.53
C PRO A 18 14.06 -45.51 -19.38
N MET A 19 13.99 -44.91 -18.19
CA MET A 19 13.14 -43.77 -17.88
C MET A 19 13.90 -42.67 -17.12
N LEU A 20 13.72 -41.42 -17.54
CA LEU A 20 14.12 -40.24 -16.78
C LEU A 20 12.90 -39.68 -16.05
N ILE A 21 12.98 -39.55 -14.73
CA ILE A 21 11.93 -38.98 -13.89
C ILE A 21 12.45 -37.68 -13.29
N LEU A 22 11.74 -36.59 -13.58
CA LEU A 22 12.00 -35.27 -13.01
C LEU A 22 11.00 -35.00 -11.88
N ASP A 23 11.45 -35.07 -10.63
CA ASP A 23 10.62 -34.70 -9.47
C ASP A 23 10.82 -33.23 -9.11
N LEU A 24 9.79 -32.42 -9.39
CA LEU A 24 9.77 -30.98 -9.13
C LEU A 24 8.92 -30.60 -7.90
N SER A 25 8.61 -31.57 -7.03
CA SER A 25 7.73 -31.35 -5.87
C SER A 25 8.50 -31.27 -4.55
N MET A 26 7.96 -30.50 -3.60
CA MET A 26 8.45 -30.43 -2.23
C MET A 26 7.27 -30.59 -1.26
N PRO A 27 7.19 -31.66 -0.44
CA PRO A 27 8.11 -32.81 -0.38
C PRO A 27 8.08 -33.69 -1.64
N ASN A 28 9.12 -34.52 -1.85
CA ASN A 28 9.26 -35.39 -3.03
C ASN A 28 8.01 -36.23 -3.28
N ASN A 29 7.57 -36.27 -4.53
CA ASN A 29 6.41 -37.05 -4.96
C ASN A 29 6.80 -38.43 -5.48
N VAL A 30 8.06 -38.64 -5.81
CA VAL A 30 8.61 -39.94 -6.18
C VAL A 30 9.27 -40.58 -4.96
N ALA A 31 8.94 -41.83 -4.69
CA ALA A 31 9.54 -42.56 -3.58
C ALA A 31 11.01 -42.82 -3.88
N ASP A 32 11.91 -42.66 -2.89
CA ASP A 32 13.36 -42.79 -3.06
C ASP A 32 13.76 -44.15 -3.67
N GLU A 33 13.02 -45.20 -3.31
CA GLU A 33 13.19 -46.55 -3.82
C GLU A 33 13.11 -46.64 -5.36
N VAL A 34 12.36 -45.75 -6.02
CA VAL A 34 12.25 -45.71 -7.49
C VAL A 34 13.60 -45.34 -8.15
N GLY A 35 14.43 -44.55 -7.48
CA GLY A 35 15.78 -44.21 -7.94
C GLY A 35 16.77 -45.37 -7.89
N GLU A 36 16.46 -46.45 -7.15
CA GLU A 36 17.30 -47.65 -7.07
C GLU A 36 17.09 -48.60 -8.25
N MET A 37 16.04 -48.39 -9.06
CA MET A 37 15.74 -49.25 -10.19
C MET A 37 16.79 -49.06 -11.30
N PRO A 38 17.36 -50.15 -11.86
CA PRO A 38 18.45 -50.05 -12.83
C PRO A 38 18.05 -49.38 -14.14
N ASN A 39 16.75 -49.31 -14.44
CA ASN A 39 16.21 -48.67 -15.63
C ASN A 39 15.69 -47.24 -15.37
N VAL A 40 15.92 -46.66 -14.19
CA VAL A 40 15.42 -45.32 -13.84
C VAL A 40 16.58 -44.38 -13.53
N THR A 41 16.50 -43.16 -14.08
CA THR A 41 17.28 -42.01 -13.63
C THR A 41 16.31 -41.04 -12.96
N LEU A 42 16.41 -40.90 -11.65
CA LEU A 42 15.60 -39.95 -10.88
C LEU A 42 16.43 -38.69 -10.66
N VAL A 43 15.88 -37.53 -11.01
CA VAL A 43 16.49 -36.22 -10.75
C VAL A 43 15.47 -35.37 -10.00
N ASN A 44 15.87 -34.87 -8.83
CA ASN A 44 15.04 -34.04 -7.97
C ASN A 44 15.42 -32.55 -8.03
N VAL A 45 14.64 -31.70 -7.36
CA VAL A 45 14.88 -30.25 -7.29
C VAL A 45 16.27 -29.91 -6.71
N ASP A 46 16.75 -30.68 -5.73
CA ASP A 46 18.06 -30.43 -5.10
C ASP A 46 19.23 -30.71 -6.07
N GLU A 47 19.13 -31.77 -6.87
CA GLU A 47 20.12 -32.09 -7.91
C GLU A 47 20.10 -31.07 -9.06
N LEU A 48 18.90 -30.64 -9.48
CA LEU A 48 18.78 -29.54 -10.44
C LEU A 48 19.38 -28.24 -9.88
N SER A 49 19.19 -27.98 -8.59
CA SER A 49 19.72 -26.78 -7.93
C SER A 49 21.25 -26.73 -7.99
N LYS A 50 21.94 -27.86 -7.78
CA LYS A 50 23.42 -27.97 -7.89
C LYS A 50 23.98 -27.61 -9.26
N VAL A 51 23.18 -27.73 -10.33
CA VAL A 51 23.61 -27.41 -11.71
C VAL A 51 23.33 -25.93 -12.06
N THR A 52 22.53 -25.23 -11.25
CA THR A 52 22.02 -23.87 -11.56
C THR A 52 22.80 -22.72 -10.95
N ASP A 53 24.00 -22.95 -10.40
CA ASP A 53 24.84 -21.91 -9.79
C ASP A 53 25.08 -20.69 -10.71
N LYS A 54 25.23 -20.93 -12.03
CA LYS A 54 25.35 -19.83 -13.00
C LYS A 54 24.08 -19.00 -13.13
N THR A 55 22.91 -19.63 -13.03
CA THR A 55 21.61 -18.95 -13.07
C THR A 55 21.38 -18.14 -11.79
N LEU A 56 21.87 -18.63 -10.64
CA LEU A 56 21.78 -17.93 -9.37
C LEU A 56 22.59 -16.62 -9.40
N GLU A 57 23.81 -16.62 -9.92
CA GLU A 57 24.62 -15.39 -9.96
C GLU A 57 24.09 -14.35 -10.93
N ILE A 58 23.52 -14.78 -12.06
CA ILE A 58 22.80 -13.86 -12.96
C ILE A 58 21.61 -13.21 -12.22
N ARG A 59 20.85 -13.99 -11.43
CA ARG A 59 19.75 -13.43 -10.63
C ARG A 59 20.23 -12.48 -9.53
N LYS A 60 21.37 -12.76 -8.89
CA LYS A 60 21.96 -11.85 -7.89
C LYS A 60 22.37 -10.50 -8.50
N GLN A 61 22.83 -10.48 -9.74
CA GLN A 61 23.18 -9.24 -10.44
C GLN A 61 21.96 -8.35 -10.72
N GLU A 62 20.74 -8.90 -10.68
CA GLU A 62 19.50 -8.14 -10.82
C GLU A 62 19.01 -7.52 -9.51
N ILE A 63 19.54 -7.94 -8.35
CA ILE A 63 19.15 -7.41 -7.03
C ILE A 63 19.31 -5.88 -6.95
N PRO A 64 20.45 -5.28 -7.35
CA PRO A 64 20.60 -3.82 -7.29
C PRO A 64 19.57 -3.07 -8.14
N LYS A 65 19.14 -3.65 -9.27
CA LYS A 65 18.09 -3.04 -10.11
C LYS A 65 16.72 -3.10 -9.43
N ALA A 66 16.40 -4.23 -8.81
CA ALA A 66 15.18 -4.36 -8.02
C ALA A 66 15.16 -3.40 -6.83
N GLU A 67 16.29 -3.25 -6.12
CA GLU A 67 16.43 -2.29 -5.02
C GLU A 67 16.24 -0.84 -5.48
N ALA A 68 16.75 -0.48 -6.67
CA ALA A 68 16.54 0.85 -7.24
C ALA A 68 15.05 1.14 -7.51
N ILE A 69 14.32 0.19 -8.11
CA ILE A 69 12.87 0.29 -8.33
C ILE A 69 12.12 0.42 -7.00
N ILE A 70 12.48 -0.40 -6.00
CA ILE A 70 11.87 -0.33 -4.67
C ILE A 70 12.11 1.04 -4.03
N LYS A 71 13.32 1.60 -4.19
CA LYS A 71 13.69 2.91 -3.62
C LYS A 71 12.87 4.04 -4.24
N GLU A 72 12.69 4.02 -5.56
CA GLU A 72 11.87 4.98 -6.30
C GLU A 72 10.42 4.96 -5.78
N HIS A 73 9.77 3.80 -5.79
CA HIS A 73 8.39 3.68 -5.33
C HIS A 73 8.22 3.96 -3.84
N LYS A 74 9.24 3.66 -3.02
CA LYS A 74 9.23 4.07 -1.60
C LYS A 74 9.18 5.59 -1.46
N ALA A 75 9.95 6.33 -2.25
CA ALA A 75 9.95 7.79 -2.21
C ALA A 75 8.57 8.35 -2.59
N GLU A 76 8.00 7.88 -3.69
CA GLU A 76 6.64 8.24 -4.12
C GLU A 76 5.59 7.91 -3.04
N PHE A 77 5.71 6.74 -2.42
CA PHE A 77 4.80 6.32 -1.35
C PHE A 77 4.89 7.24 -0.13
N TYR A 78 6.08 7.64 0.30
CA TYR A 78 6.26 8.54 1.44
C TYR A 78 5.75 9.95 1.14
N GLU A 79 5.95 10.46 -0.08
CA GLU A 79 5.39 11.73 -0.52
C GLU A 79 3.84 11.68 -0.48
N TRP A 80 3.26 10.62 -1.04
CA TRP A 80 1.83 10.39 -0.98
C TRP A 80 1.30 10.27 0.46
N LEU A 81 2.01 9.56 1.33
CA LEU A 81 1.64 9.40 2.73
C LEU A 81 1.66 10.73 3.48
N ASN A 82 2.68 11.57 3.22
CA ASN A 82 2.77 12.90 3.81
C ASN A 82 1.59 13.78 3.38
N HIS A 83 1.17 13.75 2.12
CA HIS A 83 -0.03 14.45 1.67
C HIS A 83 -1.32 13.98 2.36
N ARG A 84 -1.40 12.72 2.78
CA ARG A 84 -2.60 12.18 3.43
C ARG A 84 -2.73 12.61 4.89
N LYS A 85 -1.64 12.96 5.57
CA LYS A 85 -1.63 13.43 6.96
C LYS A 85 -2.44 14.72 7.17
N PHE A 86 -2.63 15.52 6.11
CA PHE A 86 -3.36 16.78 6.17
C PHE A 86 -4.88 16.62 6.09
N VAL A 87 -5.37 15.49 5.55
CA VAL A 87 -6.80 15.30 5.26
C VAL A 87 -7.68 15.46 6.51
N PRO A 88 -7.35 14.88 7.68
CA PRO A 88 -8.14 15.09 8.89
C PRO A 88 -8.18 16.55 9.34
N ALA A 89 -7.04 17.25 9.32
CA ALA A 89 -6.93 18.65 9.72
C ALA A 89 -7.73 19.58 8.78
N ILE A 90 -7.66 19.35 7.46
CA ILE A 90 -8.42 20.09 6.45
C ILE A 90 -9.93 19.90 6.65
N ASN A 91 -10.36 18.66 6.89
CA ASN A 91 -11.77 18.36 7.12
C ASN A 91 -12.28 19.03 8.39
N ALA A 92 -11.53 18.95 9.49
CA ALA A 92 -11.93 19.55 10.74
C ALA A 92 -11.95 21.10 10.64
N LEU A 93 -11.00 21.73 9.92
CA LEU A 93 -11.05 23.17 9.65
C LEU A 93 -12.30 23.55 8.86
N LYS A 94 -12.62 22.78 7.81
CA LYS A 94 -13.81 23.01 6.99
C LYS A 94 -15.08 22.92 7.85
N MET A 95 -15.18 21.93 8.73
CA MET A 95 -16.33 21.78 9.63
C MET A 95 -16.47 22.96 10.58
N SER A 96 -15.37 23.40 11.21
CA SER A 96 -15.38 24.58 12.09
C SER A 96 -15.84 25.85 11.36
N LEU A 97 -15.34 26.08 10.13
CA LEU A 97 -15.76 27.23 9.31
C LEU A 97 -17.24 27.15 8.90
N GLN A 98 -17.77 25.95 8.63
CA GLN A 98 -19.18 25.74 8.32
C GLN A 98 -20.08 25.99 9.54
N GLU A 99 -19.62 25.63 10.74
CA GLU A 99 -20.33 25.94 11.98
C GLU A 99 -20.40 27.46 12.20
N ILE A 100 -19.27 28.17 12.05
CA ILE A 100 -19.21 29.64 12.11
C ILE A 100 -20.15 30.27 11.09
N GLN A 101 -20.12 29.78 9.84
CA GLN A 101 -21.02 30.24 8.76
C GLN A 101 -22.49 30.10 9.17
N GLN A 102 -22.90 28.94 9.67
CA GLN A 102 -24.29 28.68 10.04
C GLN A 102 -24.73 29.56 11.21
N ASN A 103 -23.87 29.75 12.22
CA ASN A 103 -24.15 30.60 13.37
C ASN A 103 -24.33 32.07 12.94
N GLU A 104 -23.48 32.58 12.06
CA GLU A 104 -23.52 33.96 11.60
C GLU A 104 -24.74 34.23 10.71
N ILE A 105 -25.06 33.31 9.80
CA ILE A 105 -26.27 33.35 8.97
C ILE A 105 -27.52 33.37 9.87
N ASN A 106 -27.60 32.46 10.85
CA ASN A 106 -28.73 32.39 11.78
C ASN A 106 -28.88 33.66 12.63
N PHE A 107 -27.77 34.28 13.01
CA PHE A 107 -27.76 35.54 13.75
C PHE A 107 -28.30 36.70 12.91
N HIS A 108 -27.82 36.85 11.68
CA HIS A 108 -28.24 37.93 10.78
C HIS A 108 -29.67 37.75 10.26
N LYS A 109 -30.08 36.51 9.97
CA LYS A 109 -31.45 36.17 9.58
C LYS A 109 -32.50 36.65 10.60
N LYS A 110 -32.16 36.68 11.89
CA LYS A 110 -33.04 37.17 12.97
C LYS A 110 -33.07 38.70 13.09
N LYS A 111 -32.07 39.41 12.56
CA LYS A 111 -31.89 40.87 12.75
C LYS A 111 -32.21 41.70 11.51
N ILE A 112 -32.04 41.11 10.32
CA ILE A 112 -32.18 41.80 9.04
C ILE A 112 -33.50 41.39 8.41
N GLN A 113 -34.38 42.37 8.19
CA GLN A 113 -35.60 42.16 7.42
C GLN A 113 -35.25 41.85 5.95
N ASP A 114 -35.97 40.91 5.33
CA ASP A 114 -35.73 40.44 3.96
C ASP A 114 -34.31 39.88 3.72
N PHE A 115 -33.72 39.25 4.75
CA PHE A 115 -32.41 38.62 4.65
C PHE A 115 -32.40 37.50 3.58
N ASN A 116 -31.51 37.64 2.60
CA ASN A 116 -31.33 36.66 1.54
C ASN A 116 -30.30 35.60 1.96
N GLU A 117 -30.80 34.53 2.56
CA GLU A 117 -30.01 33.39 3.06
C GLU A 117 -29.22 32.69 1.94
N GLU A 118 -29.83 32.49 0.78
CA GLU A 118 -29.21 31.81 -0.36
C GLU A 118 -27.96 32.55 -0.86
N HIS A 119 -28.02 33.89 -0.96
CA HIS A 119 -26.84 34.70 -1.32
C HIS A 119 -25.77 34.67 -0.23
N ALA A 120 -26.18 34.75 1.04
CA ALA A 120 -25.25 34.69 2.16
C ALA A 120 -24.51 33.35 2.17
N GLU A 121 -25.22 32.23 2.01
CA GLU A 121 -24.64 30.88 1.89
C GLU A 121 -23.70 30.76 0.68
N ALA A 122 -24.08 31.27 -0.49
CA ALA A 122 -23.25 31.21 -1.68
C ALA A 122 -21.92 31.94 -1.52
N ILE A 123 -21.94 33.16 -0.94
CA ILE A 123 -20.74 33.97 -0.70
C ILE A 123 -19.85 33.31 0.35
N THR A 124 -20.43 32.94 1.49
CA THR A 124 -19.69 32.37 2.62
C THR A 124 -19.10 31.00 2.26
N SER A 125 -19.83 30.14 1.55
CA SER A 125 -19.31 28.85 1.06
C SER A 125 -18.10 29.04 0.15
N ARG A 126 -18.13 30.08 -0.70
CA ARG A 126 -16.97 30.43 -1.55
C ARG A 126 -15.79 30.96 -0.74
N MET A 127 -16.04 31.66 0.37
CA MET A 127 -14.98 32.06 1.31
C MET A 127 -14.35 30.84 1.99
N ILE A 128 -15.16 29.92 2.51
CA ILE A 128 -14.68 28.67 3.13
C ILE A 128 -13.80 27.92 2.13
N GLN A 129 -14.26 27.72 0.89
CA GLN A 129 -13.49 27.04 -0.14
C GLN A 129 -12.14 27.72 -0.40
N LYS A 130 -12.09 29.06 -0.47
CA LYS A 130 -10.84 29.82 -0.67
C LYS A 130 -9.88 29.66 0.51
N ILE A 131 -10.38 29.75 1.75
CA ILE A 131 -9.58 29.58 2.96
C ILE A 131 -9.00 28.16 3.02
N THR A 132 -9.83 27.14 2.81
CA THR A 132 -9.38 25.74 2.78
C THR A 132 -8.34 25.51 1.68
N THR A 133 -8.53 26.08 0.49
CA THR A 133 -7.58 25.93 -0.62
C THR A 133 -6.23 26.59 -0.33
N GLN A 134 -6.24 27.80 0.25
CA GLN A 134 -5.01 28.49 0.67
C GLN A 134 -4.26 27.68 1.74
N PHE A 135 -4.99 27.11 2.69
CA PHE A 135 -4.41 26.26 3.73
C PHE A 135 -3.76 25.00 3.16
N VAL A 136 -4.44 24.31 2.24
CA VAL A 136 -3.88 23.14 1.53
C VAL A 136 -2.61 23.53 0.78
N LYS A 137 -2.58 24.69 0.14
CA LYS A 137 -1.41 25.18 -0.59
C LYS A 137 -0.23 25.41 0.37
N HIS A 138 -0.46 26.09 1.49
CA HIS A 138 0.58 26.33 2.49
C HIS A 138 1.16 25.03 3.07
N LEU A 139 0.31 24.05 3.38
CA LEU A 139 0.74 22.73 3.86
C LEU A 139 1.56 21.91 2.85
N LYS A 140 1.44 22.20 1.56
CA LYS A 140 2.23 21.56 0.50
C LYS A 140 3.57 22.26 0.22
N GLU A 141 3.65 23.55 0.51
CA GLU A 141 4.82 24.38 0.19
C GLU A 141 5.86 24.40 1.33
N ASP A 142 5.43 24.24 2.59
CA ASP A 142 6.33 24.22 3.75
C ASP A 142 6.52 22.79 4.30
N ASP A 143 7.70 22.22 4.06
CA ASP A 143 8.21 21.03 4.79
C ASP A 143 8.47 21.35 6.29
N THR A 144 8.35 22.64 6.66
CA THR A 144 8.53 23.18 8.00
C THR A 144 7.41 22.70 8.93
N SER A 145 7.79 21.83 9.88
CA SER A 145 7.00 21.38 11.03
C SER A 145 5.49 21.27 10.77
N ILE A 146 5.12 20.33 9.92
CA ILE A 146 3.73 19.90 9.65
C ILE A 146 2.93 19.76 10.96
N ASN A 147 3.59 19.24 12.00
CA ASN A 147 3.01 19.09 13.33
C ASN A 147 2.72 20.44 14.01
N GLU A 148 3.55 21.47 13.84
CA GLU A 148 3.27 22.82 14.35
C GLU A 148 2.09 23.47 13.64
N SER A 149 2.04 23.42 12.31
CA SER A 149 0.92 24.02 11.56
C SER A 149 -0.42 23.39 11.93
N ILE A 150 -0.45 22.06 12.09
CA ILE A 150 -1.63 21.33 12.56
C ILE A 150 -1.93 21.68 14.02
N ALA A 151 -0.92 21.72 14.91
CA ALA A 151 -1.12 22.01 16.32
C ALA A 151 -1.61 23.45 16.58
N VAL A 152 -1.09 24.43 15.84
CA VAL A 152 -1.55 25.82 15.91
C VAL A 152 -3.00 25.92 15.47
N MET A 153 -3.40 25.22 14.40
CA MET A 153 -4.79 25.20 13.96
C MET A 153 -5.72 24.53 14.96
N SER A 154 -5.34 23.37 15.51
CA SER A 154 -6.09 22.74 16.59
C SER A 154 -6.28 23.66 17.78
N LYS A 155 -5.29 24.49 18.10
CA LYS A 155 -5.36 25.44 19.21
C LYS A 155 -6.20 26.68 18.88
N VAL A 156 -6.14 27.19 17.65
CA VAL A 156 -6.88 28.39 17.21
C VAL A 156 -8.37 28.12 17.05
N PHE A 157 -8.73 26.92 16.60
CA PHE A 157 -10.11 26.53 16.32
C PHE A 157 -10.68 25.53 17.34
N GLU A 158 -9.97 25.30 18.45
CA GLU A 158 -10.34 24.34 19.52
C GLU A 158 -10.70 22.94 18.98
N MET A 159 -9.98 22.48 17.95
CA MET A 159 -10.30 21.25 17.23
C MET A 159 -9.70 20.03 17.95
N SER A 160 -10.54 19.11 18.41
CA SER A 160 -10.13 17.75 18.80
C SER A 160 -9.82 16.94 17.55
N LEU A 161 -8.54 16.80 17.23
CA LEU A 161 -8.10 15.85 16.20
C LEU A 161 -8.18 14.43 16.80
N GLU A 162 -9.13 13.63 16.35
CA GLU A 162 -9.06 12.19 16.57
C GLU A 162 -7.88 11.65 15.75
N THR A 163 -6.80 11.30 16.46
CA THR A 163 -5.70 10.52 15.88
C THR A 163 -6.21 9.11 15.57
N ALA A 164 -6.30 8.79 14.28
CA ALA A 164 -6.52 7.44 13.79
C ALA A 164 -5.28 6.56 13.97
#